data_AF-A0A3M1Q7L9-F1
#
_entry.id   AF-A0A3M1Q7L9-F1
#
_cell.length_a   1.000
_cell.length_b   1.000
_cell.length_c   1.000
_cell.angle_alpha   90.00
_cell.angle_beta   90.00
_cell.angle_gamma   90.00
#
_symmetry.space_group_name_H-M   'P 1'
#
loop_
_entity.id
_entity.type
_entity.pdbx_description
1 polymer ?
#
loop_
_entity_poly.entity_id
_entity_poly.type
_entity_poly.pdbx_seq_one_letter_code
_entity_poly.pdbx_strand_id
1 'polypeptide(L)'
;FGLYARIAPFELRTRDQAACPSCKGQFCVSGGSFWQRFSLGKAVLYWHSRREGCPMDLVPENIRDSRDCTYCFNCVQACPSNSVRIGFRPFMADVGKGPLPADEAFFLVVLFGLLTANFSKVYVDLREAILWLPQQGALLLGWGGDGFNLLAAVWIALLFPLLLLLPAWLLWRLAETGTAAGPDVKPARPVEEPSATAGFWRRVGWLGLPMIPLLLAIHLVLALVKINAKAGYLPFALNDPSGVKSYLAINVMQAMNPPGLLLPLDLLKWLVLAALLLGIAASFFALRRCSTQLPAPLSRGGYLAGGLVAILLPSALYIATVIRWLFIR
;
A
#
# COMPACT_ATOMS: atom_id res chain seq x y z
N PHE A 1 -9.21 -3.11 1.12
CA PHE A 1 -9.06 -1.99 2.05
C PHE A 1 -7.76 -1.23 1.78
N GLY A 2 -7.84 0.09 1.61
CA GLY A 2 -6.79 0.88 1.00
C GLY A 2 -5.70 1.29 2.00
N LEU A 3 -4.59 0.55 2.06
CA LEU A 3 -3.39 0.97 2.82
C LEU A 3 -2.99 2.41 2.43
N TYR A 4 -2.87 2.69 1.14
CA TYR A 4 -2.53 4.02 0.61
C TYR A 4 -3.64 5.06 0.80
N ALA A 5 -4.89 4.62 0.95
CA ALA A 5 -6.00 5.53 1.19
C ALA A 5 -5.88 6.23 2.55
N ARG A 6 -5.03 5.78 3.48
CA ARG A 6 -4.73 6.47 4.75
C ARG A 6 -3.88 7.74 4.59
N ILE A 7 -3.13 7.83 3.49
CA ILE A 7 -2.24 8.95 3.19
C ILE A 7 -2.75 9.84 2.05
N ALA A 8 -3.84 9.44 1.38
CA ALA A 8 -4.45 10.24 0.32
C ALA A 8 -4.87 11.64 0.82
N PRO A 9 -4.71 12.71 0.02
CA PRO A 9 -5.13 14.07 0.38
C PRO A 9 -6.62 14.34 0.11
N PHE A 10 -7.35 13.34 -0.37
CA PHE A 10 -8.78 13.43 -0.67
C PHE A 10 -9.59 12.62 0.34
N GLU A 11 -10.84 13.05 0.54
CA GLU A 11 -11.86 12.34 1.32
C GLU A 11 -13.24 12.41 0.67
N LEU A 12 -14.03 11.38 0.93
CA LEU A 12 -15.47 11.37 0.69
C LEU A 12 -16.18 11.33 2.05
N ARG A 13 -17.04 12.31 2.29
CA ARG A 13 -17.77 12.49 3.56
C ARG A 13 -19.20 12.95 3.32
N THR A 14 -20.03 12.89 4.35
CA THR A 14 -21.32 13.58 4.33
C THR A 14 -21.13 15.08 4.55
N ARG A 15 -21.80 15.88 3.73
CA ARG A 15 -21.89 17.34 3.87
C ARG A 15 -22.91 17.71 4.94
N ASP A 16 -24.07 17.08 4.89
CA ASP A 16 -25.18 17.29 5.82
C ASP A 16 -25.50 15.97 6.51
N GLN A 17 -25.16 15.89 7.80
CA GLN A 17 -25.42 14.71 8.61
C GLN A 17 -26.90 14.57 8.98
N ALA A 18 -27.70 15.63 8.93
CA ALA A 18 -29.13 15.56 9.23
C ALA A 18 -29.94 15.02 8.03
N ALA A 19 -29.48 15.30 6.81
CA ALA A 19 -30.13 14.82 5.59
C ALA A 19 -30.03 13.29 5.39
N CYS A 20 -28.93 12.67 5.82
CA CYS A 20 -28.70 11.23 5.61
C CYS A 20 -29.73 10.32 6.32
N PRO A 21 -30.02 10.50 7.63
CA PRO A 21 -31.06 9.74 8.33
C PRO A 21 -32.46 9.95 7.77
N SER A 22 -32.74 11.14 7.21
CA SER A 22 -34.05 11.47 6.62
C SER A 22 -34.31 10.79 5.27
N CYS A 23 -33.28 10.25 4.62
CA CYS A 23 -33.38 9.60 3.32
C CYS A 23 -33.96 8.18 3.45
N LYS A 24 -35.29 8.04 3.32
CA LYS A 24 -35.99 6.75 3.43
C LYS A 24 -35.44 5.64 2.53
N GLY A 25 -35.00 5.99 1.33
CA GLY A 25 -34.54 5.01 0.34
C GLY A 25 -33.10 4.53 0.55
N GLN A 26 -32.25 5.33 1.21
CA GLN A 26 -30.81 5.08 1.39
C GLN A 26 -30.11 4.50 0.14
N PHE A 27 -30.47 5.01 -1.05
CA PHE A 27 -30.06 4.46 -2.35
C PHE A 27 -28.53 4.36 -2.54
N CYS A 28 -27.75 5.12 -1.76
CA CYS A 28 -26.29 5.03 -1.72
C CYS A 28 -25.76 3.69 -1.21
N VAL A 29 -26.59 2.94 -0.47
CA VAL A 29 -26.26 1.64 0.14
C VAL A 29 -27.15 0.57 -0.48
N SER A 30 -28.46 0.78 -0.48
CA SER A 30 -29.46 -0.18 -0.98
C SER A 30 -29.49 -0.32 -2.52
N GLY A 31 -28.94 0.67 -3.24
CA GLY A 31 -29.16 0.80 -4.68
C GLY A 31 -30.65 1.03 -4.99
N GLY A 32 -31.07 0.80 -6.23
CA GLY A 32 -32.48 0.83 -6.60
C GLY A 32 -32.71 1.11 -8.07
N SER A 33 -33.90 0.82 -8.59
CA SER A 33 -34.26 1.19 -9.96
C SER A 33 -34.88 2.58 -10.02
N PHE A 34 -34.67 3.26 -11.14
CA PHE A 34 -35.27 4.57 -11.41
C PHE A 34 -35.47 4.79 -12.90
N TRP A 35 -36.46 5.61 -13.23
CA TRP A 35 -36.70 6.06 -14.60
C TRP A 35 -35.96 7.37 -14.85
N GLN A 36 -35.17 7.40 -15.92
CA GLN A 36 -34.53 8.60 -16.44
C GLN A 36 -35.33 9.12 -17.63
N ARG A 37 -35.65 10.41 -17.61
CA ARG A 37 -36.28 11.09 -18.74
C ARG A 37 -35.22 11.89 -19.49
N PHE A 38 -35.03 11.58 -20.76
CA PHE A 38 -34.17 12.32 -21.67
C PHE A 38 -35.03 13.11 -22.64
N SER A 39 -34.75 14.40 -22.82
CA SER A 39 -35.38 15.23 -23.85
C SER A 39 -34.35 15.65 -24.89
N LEU A 40 -34.56 15.25 -26.14
CA LEU A 40 -33.73 15.66 -27.28
C LEU A 40 -34.61 16.40 -28.29
N GLY A 41 -34.66 17.73 -28.18
CA GLY A 41 -35.62 18.55 -28.91
C GLY A 41 -37.06 18.21 -28.50
N LYS A 42 -37.89 17.76 -29.45
CA LYS A 42 -39.29 17.34 -29.20
C LYS A 42 -39.41 15.88 -28.75
N ALA A 43 -38.35 15.08 -28.88
CA ALA A 43 -38.38 13.68 -28.49
C ALA A 43 -38.16 13.55 -26.97
N VAL A 44 -39.03 12.78 -26.30
CA VAL A 44 -38.89 12.41 -24.89
C VAL A 44 -38.70 10.91 -24.81
N LEU A 45 -37.57 10.47 -24.26
CA LEU A 45 -37.23 9.07 -24.04
C LEU A 45 -37.23 8.79 -22.54
N TYR A 46 -37.83 7.68 -22.15
CA TYR A 46 -37.77 7.15 -20.79
C TYR A 46 -36.87 5.92 -20.79
N TRP A 47 -35.86 5.92 -19.94
CA TRP A 47 -34.91 4.82 -19.79
C TRP A 47 -35.00 4.28 -18.37
N HIS A 48 -35.22 2.98 -18.23
CA HIS A 48 -35.17 2.32 -16.94
C HIS A 48 -33.73 2.00 -16.59
N SER A 49 -33.21 2.61 -15.53
CA SER A 49 -31.84 2.43 -15.06
C SER A 49 -31.80 1.89 -13.63
N ARG A 50 -30.64 1.36 -13.23
CA ARG A 50 -30.38 0.90 -11.87
C ARG A 50 -29.27 1.75 -11.27
N ARG A 51 -29.49 2.23 -10.05
CA ARG A 51 -28.46 2.80 -9.18
C ARG A 51 -27.78 1.66 -8.46
N GLU A 52 -26.47 1.65 -8.54
CA GLU A 52 -25.66 0.78 -7.71
C GLU A 52 -25.46 1.41 -6.34
N GLY A 53 -25.58 0.59 -5.29
CA GLY A 53 -25.15 0.97 -3.95
C GLY A 53 -23.63 1.02 -3.84
N CYS A 54 -23.14 1.30 -2.63
CA CYS A 54 -21.72 1.18 -2.33
C CYS A 54 -21.29 -0.29 -2.45
N PRO A 55 -20.32 -0.65 -3.31
CA PRO A 55 -19.88 -2.03 -3.46
C PRO A 55 -19.18 -2.60 -2.21
N MET A 56 -18.84 -1.72 -1.27
CA MET A 56 -18.25 -2.08 0.03
C MET A 56 -19.27 -2.01 1.17
N ASP A 57 -20.57 -1.83 0.86
CA ASP A 57 -21.66 -1.66 1.82
C ASP A 57 -21.40 -0.58 2.89
N LEU A 58 -20.67 0.47 2.50
CA LEU A 58 -20.39 1.58 3.39
C LEU A 58 -21.55 2.56 3.42
N VAL A 59 -22.00 2.89 4.63
CA VAL A 59 -22.93 3.98 4.88
C VAL A 59 -22.14 5.29 4.94
N PRO A 60 -22.34 6.26 4.03
CA PRO A 60 -21.53 7.48 3.97
C PRO A 60 -21.40 8.25 5.29
N GLU A 61 -22.45 8.25 6.11
CA GLU A 61 -22.48 8.89 7.43
C GLU A 61 -21.52 8.24 8.44
N ASN A 62 -21.27 6.94 8.31
CA ASN A 62 -20.41 6.17 9.21
C ASN A 62 -18.94 6.17 8.77
N ILE A 63 -18.60 6.80 7.65
CA ILE A 63 -17.23 6.86 7.14
C ILE A 63 -16.42 7.87 7.97
N ARG A 64 -15.65 7.37 8.95
CA ARG A 64 -14.78 8.17 9.84
C ARG A 64 -13.33 8.29 9.34
N ASP A 65 -12.93 7.39 8.46
CA ASP A 65 -11.63 7.38 7.80
C ASP A 65 -11.80 6.86 6.36
N SER A 66 -10.79 7.03 5.52
CA SER A 66 -10.87 6.64 4.11
C SER A 66 -10.22 5.29 3.81
N ARG A 67 -9.94 4.45 4.82
CA ARG A 67 -9.33 3.13 4.57
C ARG A 67 -10.30 2.17 3.86
N ASP A 68 -11.59 2.37 4.11
CA ASP A 68 -12.66 1.50 3.61
C ASP A 68 -13.22 1.98 2.27
N CYS A 69 -13.20 3.28 2.01
CA CYS A 69 -13.75 3.88 0.80
C CYS A 69 -12.82 3.68 -0.42
N THR A 70 -13.34 3.10 -1.49
CA THR A 70 -12.62 2.87 -2.76
C THR A 70 -12.75 4.00 -3.79
N TYR A 71 -13.45 5.09 -3.47
CA TYR A 71 -13.73 6.21 -4.38
C TYR A 71 -14.39 5.81 -5.72
N CYS A 72 -15.27 4.81 -5.72
CA CYS A 72 -16.07 4.46 -6.90
C CYS A 72 -17.17 5.48 -7.25
N PHE A 73 -17.47 6.41 -6.34
CA PHE A 73 -18.50 7.46 -6.48
C PHE A 73 -19.95 6.99 -6.66
N ASN A 74 -20.26 5.70 -6.52
CA ASN A 74 -21.63 5.18 -6.54
C ASN A 74 -22.55 5.92 -5.54
N CYS A 75 -22.07 6.17 -4.32
CA CYS A 75 -22.83 6.91 -3.32
C CYS A 75 -23.07 8.38 -3.72
N VAL A 76 -22.17 9.02 -4.44
CA VAL A 76 -22.35 10.39 -4.95
C VAL A 76 -23.43 10.40 -6.03
N GLN A 77 -23.35 9.46 -6.97
CA GLN A 77 -24.33 9.33 -8.06
C GLN A 77 -25.72 8.93 -7.56
N ALA A 78 -25.78 8.07 -6.54
CA ALA A 78 -27.04 7.55 -6.03
C ALA A 78 -27.75 8.51 -5.06
N CYS A 79 -27.05 9.47 -4.45
CA CYS A 79 -27.60 10.39 -3.45
C CYS A 79 -28.58 11.41 -4.06
N PRO A 80 -29.89 11.35 -3.72
CA PRO A 80 -30.87 12.28 -4.29
C PRO A 80 -30.77 13.70 -3.70
N SER A 81 -30.31 13.82 -2.46
CA SER A 81 -30.20 15.09 -1.72
C SER A 81 -28.85 15.79 -1.89
N ASN A 82 -27.94 15.21 -2.69
CA ASN A 82 -26.57 15.71 -2.86
C ASN A 82 -25.83 15.96 -1.52
N SER A 83 -26.10 15.11 -0.53
CA SER A 83 -25.55 15.22 0.84
C SER A 83 -24.16 14.60 0.98
N VAL A 84 -23.60 14.02 -0.09
CA VAL A 84 -22.23 13.48 -0.11
C VAL A 84 -21.29 14.51 -0.74
N ARG A 85 -20.17 14.79 -0.08
CA ARG A 85 -19.11 15.67 -0.58
C ARG A 85 -17.83 14.90 -0.86
N ILE A 86 -17.12 15.34 -1.89
CA ILE A 86 -15.71 15.03 -2.11
C ILE A 86 -14.93 16.28 -1.71
N GLY A 87 -13.89 16.12 -0.90
CA GLY A 87 -13.10 17.24 -0.43
C GLY A 87 -11.64 16.89 -0.24
N PHE A 88 -10.86 17.92 0.04
CA PHE A 88 -9.50 17.76 0.51
C PHE A 88 -9.48 17.52 2.01
N ARG A 89 -8.42 16.86 2.46
CA ARG A 89 -8.12 16.68 3.88
C ARG A 89 -6.61 16.78 4.10
N PRO A 90 -6.16 16.96 5.35
CA PRO A 90 -4.75 16.93 5.66
C PRO A 90 -4.09 15.62 5.21
N PHE A 91 -2.88 15.73 4.67
CA PHE A 91 -2.05 14.58 4.31
C PHE A 91 -1.87 13.67 5.54
N MET A 92 -2.05 12.36 5.36
CA MET A 92 -1.89 11.35 6.42
C MET A 92 -2.85 11.48 7.61
N ALA A 93 -4.01 12.13 7.43
CA ALA A 93 -4.99 12.34 8.49
C ALA A 93 -5.42 11.04 9.20
N ASP A 94 -5.49 9.92 8.47
CA ASP A 94 -5.93 8.62 8.98
C ASP A 94 -4.80 7.72 9.48
N VAL A 95 -3.55 8.18 9.41
CA VAL A 95 -2.41 7.45 9.96
C VAL A 95 -2.36 7.63 11.47
N GLY A 96 -2.20 6.52 12.18
CA GLY A 96 -2.04 6.47 13.64
C GLY A 96 -3.32 6.20 14.43
N LYS A 97 -4.51 6.25 13.81
CA LYS A 97 -5.82 6.09 14.48
C LYS A 97 -6.03 4.73 15.18
N GLY A 98 -5.15 3.77 14.91
CA GLY A 98 -5.11 2.42 15.47
C GLY A 98 -4.16 1.55 14.66
N PRO A 99 -3.78 0.35 15.15
CA PRO A 99 -2.95 -0.57 14.38
C PRO A 99 -3.67 -0.99 13.10
N LEU A 100 -2.90 -1.44 12.10
CA LEU A 100 -3.49 -2.22 11.02
C LEU A 100 -4.13 -3.49 11.61
N PRO A 101 -5.38 -3.81 11.25
CA PRO A 101 -5.97 -5.12 11.47
C PRO A 101 -5.06 -6.24 10.94
N ALA A 102 -5.20 -7.46 11.46
CA ALA A 102 -4.27 -8.55 11.15
C ALA A 102 -4.25 -8.90 9.65
N ASP A 103 -5.39 -8.86 8.98
CA ASP A 103 -5.56 -9.05 7.54
C ASP A 103 -4.87 -7.93 6.73
N GLU A 104 -5.03 -6.67 7.14
CA GLU A 104 -4.33 -5.55 6.50
C GLU A 104 -2.82 -5.58 6.75
N ALA A 105 -2.39 -5.99 7.94
CA ALA A 105 -0.98 -6.16 8.29
C ALA A 105 -0.35 -7.30 7.47
N PHE A 106 -1.06 -8.42 7.33
CA PHE A 106 -0.66 -9.52 6.45
C PHE A 106 -0.54 -9.06 5.00
N PHE A 107 -1.54 -8.34 4.49
CA PHE A 107 -1.49 -7.77 3.14
C PHE A 107 -0.31 -6.81 2.96
N LEU A 108 0.00 -5.98 3.96
CA LEU A 108 1.17 -5.08 3.92
C LEU A 108 2.48 -5.87 3.86
N VAL A 109 2.62 -6.95 4.64
CA VAL A 109 3.80 -7.84 4.60
C VAL A 109 3.98 -8.44 3.21
N VAL A 110 2.90 -8.97 2.63
CA VAL A 110 2.92 -9.53 1.25
C VAL A 110 3.30 -8.46 0.24
N LEU A 111 2.70 -7.28 0.33
CA LEU A 111 2.98 -6.17 -0.57
C LEU A 111 4.44 -5.71 -0.45
N PHE A 112 4.98 -5.62 0.76
CA PHE A 112 6.38 -5.28 1.03
C PHE A 112 7.33 -6.30 0.41
N GLY A 113 7.05 -7.60 0.57
CA GLY A 113 7.82 -8.68 -0.05
C GLY A 113 7.84 -8.61 -1.58
N LEU A 114 6.65 -8.55 -2.19
CA LEU A 114 6.50 -8.47 -3.65
C LEU A 114 7.12 -7.21 -4.24
N LEU A 115 6.98 -6.07 -3.56
CA LEU A 115 7.65 -4.83 -3.96
C LEU A 115 9.16 -4.99 -3.94
N THR A 116 9.71 -5.57 -2.88
CA THR A 116 11.16 -5.74 -2.75
C THR A 116 11.71 -6.67 -3.84
N ALA A 117 11.00 -7.76 -4.16
CA ALA A 117 11.38 -8.62 -5.27
C ALA A 117 11.22 -7.96 -6.64
N ASN A 118 10.21 -7.10 -6.83
CA ASN A 118 10.09 -6.33 -8.07
C ASN A 118 11.20 -5.27 -8.19
N PHE A 119 11.57 -4.64 -7.08
CA PHE A 119 12.62 -3.63 -7.04
C PHE A 119 14.01 -4.26 -7.23
N SER A 120 14.25 -5.48 -6.74
CA SER A 120 15.54 -6.16 -6.94
C SER A 120 15.80 -6.57 -8.40
N LYS A 121 14.79 -6.59 -9.28
CA LYS A 121 14.99 -6.92 -10.71
C LYS A 121 15.98 -6.00 -11.43
N VAL A 122 16.16 -4.77 -10.94
CA VAL A 122 17.10 -3.81 -11.53
C VAL A 122 18.52 -3.94 -10.97
N TYR A 123 18.71 -4.76 -9.93
CA TYR A 123 20.00 -5.02 -9.28
C TYR A 123 20.22 -6.53 -9.12
N VAL A 124 20.96 -7.12 -10.06
CA VAL A 124 21.15 -8.58 -10.19
C VAL A 124 21.70 -9.22 -8.91
N ASP A 125 22.80 -8.69 -8.35
CA ASP A 125 23.41 -9.24 -7.13
C ASP A 125 22.42 -9.32 -5.96
N LEU A 126 21.59 -8.28 -5.79
CA LEU A 126 20.56 -8.26 -4.76
C LEU A 126 19.46 -9.30 -5.05
N ARG A 127 19.05 -9.45 -6.31
CA ARG A 127 18.06 -10.46 -6.70
C ARG A 127 18.58 -11.87 -6.42
N GLU A 128 19.83 -12.15 -6.75
CA GLU A 128 20.47 -13.44 -6.48
C GLU A 128 20.57 -13.70 -4.97
N ALA A 129 21.00 -12.70 -4.18
CA ALA A 129 21.03 -12.81 -2.73
C ALA A 129 19.65 -13.10 -2.12
N ILE A 130 18.59 -12.42 -2.59
CA ILE A 130 17.21 -12.67 -2.11
C ILE A 130 16.73 -14.07 -2.48
N LEU A 131 17.06 -14.56 -3.67
CA LEU A 131 16.60 -15.86 -4.19
C LEU A 131 17.51 -17.04 -3.82
N TRP A 132 18.66 -16.79 -3.19
CA TRP A 132 19.62 -17.82 -2.85
C TRP A 132 19.01 -18.88 -1.93
N LEU A 133 18.30 -18.47 -0.88
CA LEU A 133 17.73 -19.42 0.09
C LEU A 133 16.68 -20.36 -0.53
N PRO A 134 15.65 -19.88 -1.27
CA PRO A 134 14.70 -20.78 -1.92
C PRO A 134 15.37 -21.65 -3.00
N GLN A 135 16.45 -21.17 -3.64
CA GLN A 135 17.23 -21.99 -4.58
C GLN A 135 17.93 -23.15 -3.89
N GLN A 136 18.61 -22.91 -2.77
CA GLN A 136 19.24 -23.98 -1.98
C GLN A 136 18.19 -24.95 -1.42
N GLY A 137 17.06 -24.43 -0.93
CA GLY A 137 15.95 -25.26 -0.46
C GLY A 137 15.42 -26.20 -1.54
N ALA A 138 15.24 -25.70 -2.78
CA ALA A 138 14.78 -26.52 -3.89
C ALA A 138 15.80 -27.63 -4.24
N LEU A 139 17.09 -27.30 -4.27
CA LEU A 139 18.16 -28.26 -4.53
C LEU A 139 18.21 -29.37 -3.47
N LEU A 140 18.11 -29.01 -2.19
CA LEU A 140 18.14 -29.97 -1.08
C LEU A 140 16.94 -30.92 -1.08
N LEU A 141 15.78 -30.44 -1.53
CA LEU A 141 14.56 -31.25 -1.64
C LEU A 141 14.48 -32.05 -2.95
N GLY A 142 15.45 -31.91 -3.85
CA GLY A 142 15.41 -32.52 -5.18
C GLY A 142 14.29 -31.96 -6.06
N TRP A 143 13.82 -30.74 -5.78
CA TRP A 143 12.72 -30.11 -6.49
C TRP A 143 13.18 -29.43 -7.77
N GLY A 144 12.43 -29.65 -8.85
CA GLY A 144 12.62 -28.95 -10.14
C GLY A 144 12.09 -27.52 -10.13
N GLY A 145 11.93 -26.94 -11.33
CA GLY A 145 11.54 -25.53 -11.52
C GLY A 145 10.24 -25.12 -10.80
N ASP A 146 9.23 -25.98 -10.81
CA ASP A 146 7.94 -25.68 -10.15
C ASP A 146 8.06 -25.63 -8.63
N GLY A 147 8.86 -26.53 -8.04
CA GLY A 147 9.10 -26.52 -6.60
C GLY A 147 9.92 -25.30 -6.17
N PHE A 148 10.90 -24.88 -6.98
CA PHE A 148 11.58 -23.60 -6.77
C PHE A 148 10.61 -22.41 -6.80
N ASN A 149 9.70 -22.35 -7.77
CA ASN A 149 8.73 -21.26 -7.89
C ASN A 149 7.82 -21.17 -6.66
N LEU A 150 7.36 -22.31 -6.13
CA LEU A 150 6.57 -22.37 -4.90
C LEU A 150 7.36 -21.85 -3.69
N LEU A 151 8.60 -22.33 -3.51
CA LEU A 151 9.49 -21.88 -2.43
C LEU A 151 9.77 -20.38 -2.53
N ALA A 152 10.11 -19.91 -3.74
CA ALA A 152 10.39 -18.50 -4.00
C ALA A 152 9.16 -17.62 -3.73
N ALA A 153 7.95 -18.07 -4.09
CA ALA A 153 6.73 -17.34 -3.82
C ALA A 153 6.47 -17.20 -2.31
N VAL A 154 6.53 -18.29 -1.54
CA VAL A 154 6.33 -18.24 -0.08
C VAL A 154 7.43 -17.43 0.60
N TRP A 155 8.68 -17.60 0.16
CA TRP A 155 9.83 -16.86 0.66
C TRP A 155 9.68 -15.36 0.43
N ILE A 156 9.44 -14.93 -0.81
CA ILE A 156 9.31 -13.52 -1.18
C ILE A 156 8.09 -12.89 -0.53
N ALA A 157 6.93 -13.56 -0.59
CA ALA A 157 5.68 -12.96 -0.14
C ALA A 157 5.60 -12.88 1.40
N LEU A 158 6.20 -13.82 2.13
CA LEU A 158 5.99 -13.92 3.58
C LEU A 158 7.28 -13.93 4.38
N LEU A 159 8.16 -14.89 4.15
CA LEU A 159 9.28 -15.14 5.06
C LEU A 159 10.33 -14.02 5.00
N PHE A 160 10.70 -13.59 3.80
CA PHE A 160 11.67 -12.51 3.58
C PHE A 160 11.23 -11.15 4.16
N PRO A 161 10.03 -10.63 3.88
CA PRO A 161 9.59 -9.37 4.49
C PRO A 161 9.45 -9.47 6.01
N LEU A 162 9.03 -10.62 6.55
CA LEU A 162 9.03 -10.85 8.00
C LEU A 162 10.44 -10.87 8.59
N LEU A 163 11.40 -11.48 7.89
CA LEU A 163 12.82 -11.47 8.28
C LEU A 163 13.37 -10.04 8.32
N LEU A 164 13.01 -9.19 7.36
CA LEU A 164 13.38 -7.77 7.37
C LEU A 164 12.72 -7.00 8.53
N LEU A 165 11.51 -7.37 8.94
CA LEU A 165 10.82 -6.74 10.08
C LEU A 165 11.22 -7.31 11.45
N LEU A 166 11.88 -8.47 11.47
CA LEU A 166 12.24 -9.17 12.70
C LEU A 166 13.10 -8.32 13.64
N PRO A 167 14.16 -7.61 13.21
CA PRO A 167 14.97 -6.78 14.10
C PRO A 167 14.14 -5.65 14.74
N ALA A 168 13.26 -5.01 13.97
CA ALA A 168 12.37 -3.97 14.47
C ALA A 168 11.40 -4.50 15.54
N TRP A 169 10.81 -5.67 15.28
CA TRP A 169 9.91 -6.34 16.21
C TRP A 169 10.63 -6.77 17.49
N LEU A 170 11.82 -7.36 17.37
CA LEU A 170 12.63 -7.80 18.51
C LEU A 170 13.04 -6.62 19.40
N LEU A 171 13.53 -5.53 18.81
CA LEU A 171 13.91 -4.33 19.55
C LEU A 171 12.74 -3.76 20.35
N TRP A 172 11.55 -3.68 19.75
CA TRP A 172 10.37 -3.23 20.47
C TRP A 172 10.00 -4.21 21.57
N ARG A 173 10.04 -5.52 21.32
CA ARG A 173 9.72 -6.51 22.34
C ARG A 173 10.69 -6.50 23.52
N LEU A 174 11.98 -6.38 23.27
CA LEU A 174 13.00 -6.25 24.31
C LEU A 174 12.84 -4.96 25.13
N ALA A 175 12.37 -3.87 24.52
CA ALA A 175 12.07 -2.64 25.25
C ALA A 175 10.81 -2.72 26.13
N GLU A 176 10.01 -3.78 26.00
CA GLU A 176 8.86 -4.07 26.87
C GLU A 176 9.19 -5.09 27.96
N THR A 177 10.33 -5.79 27.88
CA THR A 177 10.75 -6.70 28.95
C THR A 177 11.29 -5.88 30.10
N GLY A 178 10.47 -5.70 31.14
CA GLY A 178 10.89 -5.11 32.41
C GLY A 178 11.69 -6.11 33.23
N THR A 179 12.88 -5.72 33.67
CA THR A 179 13.67 -6.49 34.65
C THR A 179 13.48 -5.84 36.02
N ALA A 180 12.85 -6.56 36.96
CA ALA A 180 12.82 -6.15 38.36
C ALA A 180 14.00 -6.81 39.09
N ALA A 181 14.93 -6.00 39.59
CA ALA A 181 16.04 -6.46 40.43
C ALA A 181 16.00 -5.68 41.75
N GLY A 182 15.88 -6.38 42.86
CA GLY A 182 15.83 -5.79 44.19
C GLY A 182 15.77 -6.87 45.29
N PRO A 183 16.21 -6.56 46.52
CA PRO A 183 16.26 -7.51 47.63
C PRO A 183 14.86 -8.04 48.03
N ASP A 184 13.78 -7.34 47.67
CA ASP A 184 12.39 -7.70 47.98
C ASP A 184 11.63 -8.37 46.82
N VAL A 185 12.31 -8.74 45.73
CA VAL A 185 11.69 -9.45 44.60
C VAL A 185 11.39 -10.89 45.01
N LYS A 186 10.19 -11.13 45.54
CA LYS A 186 9.69 -12.47 45.83
C LYS A 186 9.02 -13.05 44.58
N PRO A 187 9.17 -14.37 44.32
CA PRO A 187 8.39 -15.04 43.27
C PRO A 187 6.90 -14.96 43.63
N ALA A 188 6.21 -14.00 43.01
CA ALA A 188 4.76 -13.91 43.08
C ALA A 188 4.15 -14.88 42.07
N ARG A 189 3.10 -15.59 42.47
CA ARG A 189 2.21 -16.25 41.50
C ARG A 189 1.66 -15.16 40.57
N PRO A 190 1.53 -15.38 39.26
CA PRO A 190 0.84 -14.43 38.39
C PRO A 190 -0.59 -14.27 38.91
N VAL A 191 -0.88 -13.15 39.61
CA VAL A 191 -2.21 -12.86 40.16
C VAL A 191 -3.12 -12.26 39.09
N GLU A 192 -2.53 -11.66 38.05
CA GLU A 192 -3.24 -11.17 36.88
C GLU A 192 -3.02 -12.11 35.70
N GLU A 193 -4.11 -12.41 34.97
CA GLU A 193 -3.97 -12.87 33.59
C GLU A 193 -2.99 -11.94 32.88
N PRO A 194 -2.00 -12.47 32.14
CA PRO A 194 -0.99 -11.63 31.50
C PRO A 194 -1.72 -10.56 30.68
N SER A 195 -1.66 -9.31 31.15
CA SER A 195 -2.33 -8.17 30.51
C SER A 195 -2.07 -8.29 29.02
N ALA A 196 -3.13 -8.47 28.22
CA ALA A 196 -3.08 -9.02 26.88
C ALA A 196 -1.88 -8.45 26.10
N THR A 197 -0.76 -9.17 26.10
CA THR A 197 0.45 -8.72 25.41
C THR A 197 0.03 -8.53 23.97
N ALA A 198 0.30 -7.34 23.40
CA ALA A 198 -0.15 -7.07 22.04
C ALA A 198 0.31 -8.20 21.12
N GLY A 199 -0.66 -8.93 20.55
CA GLY A 199 -0.38 -10.09 19.71
C GLY A 199 0.58 -9.74 18.56
N PHE A 200 1.30 -10.74 18.05
CA PHE A 200 2.29 -10.57 16.99
C PHE A 200 1.81 -9.65 15.86
N TRP A 201 0.63 -9.95 15.27
CA TRP A 201 0.04 -9.17 14.18
C TRP A 201 -0.31 -7.73 14.56
N ARG A 202 -0.67 -7.47 15.82
CA ARG A 202 -0.94 -6.11 16.31
C ARG A 202 0.35 -5.26 16.31
N ARG A 203 1.49 -5.84 16.70
CA ARG A 203 2.79 -5.15 16.62
C ARG A 203 3.25 -4.95 15.18
N VAL A 204 3.12 -5.99 14.35
CA VAL A 204 3.40 -5.88 12.91
C VAL A 204 2.54 -4.78 12.29
N GLY A 205 1.26 -4.69 12.66
CA GLY A 205 0.37 -3.63 12.18
C GLY A 205 0.82 -2.22 12.60
N TRP A 206 1.29 -2.05 13.83
CA TRP A 206 1.86 -0.77 14.29
C TRP A 206 3.19 -0.40 13.61
N LEU A 207 4.06 -1.37 13.38
CA LEU A 207 5.32 -1.19 12.65
C LEU A 207 5.09 -0.95 11.15
N GLY A 208 4.04 -1.54 10.57
CA GLY A 208 3.69 -1.40 9.17
C GLY A 208 3.09 -0.04 8.80
N LEU A 209 2.32 0.59 9.70
CA LEU A 209 1.72 1.92 9.47
C LEU A 209 2.72 2.97 8.95
N PRO A 210 3.87 3.20 9.62
CA PRO A 210 4.85 4.17 9.13
C PRO A 210 5.59 3.73 7.88
N MET A 211 5.50 2.47 7.44
CA MET A 211 6.08 2.01 6.17
C MET A 211 5.20 2.34 4.96
N ILE A 212 3.91 2.65 5.14
CA ILE A 212 2.98 2.92 4.04
C ILE A 212 3.52 4.00 3.06
N PRO A 213 4.04 5.15 3.51
CA PRO A 213 4.61 6.16 2.60
C PRO A 213 5.83 5.67 1.82
N LEU A 214 6.74 4.91 2.45
CA LEU A 214 7.87 4.27 1.78
C LEU A 214 7.41 3.29 0.70
N LEU A 215 6.46 2.40 1.01
CA LEU A 215 5.92 1.44 0.05
C LEU A 215 5.19 2.11 -1.13
N LEU A 216 4.51 3.23 -0.86
CA LEU A 216 3.92 4.07 -1.91
C LEU A 216 5.02 4.67 -2.79
N ALA A 217 6.07 5.25 -2.20
CA ALA A 217 7.17 5.85 -2.95
C ALA A 217 7.86 4.84 -3.87
N ILE A 218 8.03 3.59 -3.43
CA ILE A 218 8.59 2.51 -4.26
C ILE A 218 7.67 2.20 -5.45
N HIS A 219 6.35 2.11 -5.24
CA HIS A 219 5.40 1.98 -6.36
C HIS A 219 5.50 3.15 -7.33
N LEU A 220 5.57 4.38 -6.82
CA LEU A 220 5.68 5.58 -7.64
C LEU A 220 6.98 5.59 -8.44
N VAL A 221 8.10 5.17 -7.85
CA VAL A 221 9.38 5.02 -8.55
C VAL A 221 9.26 4.01 -9.70
N LEU A 222 8.74 2.81 -9.43
CA LEU A 222 8.55 1.78 -10.46
C LEU A 222 7.59 2.24 -11.57
N ALA A 223 6.51 2.92 -11.19
CA ALA A 223 5.55 3.51 -12.12
C ALA A 223 6.20 4.60 -12.98
N LEU A 224 6.95 5.52 -12.37
CA LEU A 224 7.64 6.61 -13.06
C LEU A 224 8.59 6.05 -14.14
N VAL A 225 9.42 5.06 -13.78
CA VAL A 225 10.36 4.47 -14.76
C VAL A 225 9.61 3.71 -15.85
N LYS A 226 8.55 2.98 -15.51
CA LYS A 226 7.75 2.25 -16.51
C LYS A 226 7.03 3.20 -17.47
N ILE A 227 6.41 4.27 -16.96
CA ILE A 227 5.77 5.32 -17.77
C ILE A 227 6.83 5.97 -18.67
N ASN A 228 7.99 6.34 -18.12
CA ASN A 228 9.08 6.94 -18.88
C ASN A 228 9.53 6.09 -20.08
N ALA A 229 9.55 4.77 -19.91
CA ALA A 229 9.99 3.82 -20.94
C ALA A 229 8.88 3.31 -21.88
N LYS A 230 7.60 3.47 -21.51
CA LYS A 230 6.48 2.83 -22.24
C LYS A 230 5.41 3.79 -22.74
N ALA A 231 5.30 5.01 -22.21
CA ALA A 231 4.26 5.94 -22.63
C ALA A 231 4.40 6.37 -24.10
N GLY A 232 5.62 6.38 -24.66
CA GLY A 232 5.83 6.59 -26.10
C GLY A 232 5.18 5.53 -27.00
N TYR A 233 4.79 4.38 -26.46
CA TYR A 233 4.07 3.34 -27.20
C TYR A 233 2.56 3.58 -27.28
N LEU A 234 2.01 4.55 -26.55
CA LEU A 234 0.57 4.80 -26.47
C LEU A 234 -0.07 5.04 -27.85
N PRO A 235 0.50 5.84 -28.77
CA PRO A 235 -0.08 6.02 -30.11
C PRO A 235 -0.16 4.71 -30.90
N PHE A 236 0.83 3.82 -30.78
CA PHE A 236 0.81 2.52 -31.46
C PHE A 236 -0.29 1.62 -30.91
N ALA A 237 -0.48 1.61 -29.58
CA ALA A 237 -1.55 0.84 -28.94
C ALA A 237 -2.95 1.35 -29.33
N LEU A 238 -3.12 2.65 -29.58
CA LEU A 238 -4.39 3.21 -30.04
C LEU A 238 -4.68 2.91 -31.52
N ASN A 239 -3.66 2.95 -32.37
CA ASN A 239 -3.80 2.71 -33.81
C ASN A 239 -3.84 1.21 -34.17
N ASP A 240 -3.21 0.37 -33.36
CA ASP A 240 -3.22 -1.09 -33.50
C ASP A 240 -3.47 -1.74 -32.14
N PRO A 241 -4.75 -1.83 -31.71
CA PRO A 241 -5.13 -2.40 -30.41
C PRO A 241 -4.71 -3.86 -30.21
N SER A 242 -4.52 -4.59 -31.32
CA SER A 242 -4.00 -5.96 -31.28
C SER A 242 -2.50 -6.01 -30.98
N GLY A 243 -1.79 -4.92 -31.26
CA GLY A 243 -0.34 -4.80 -31.15
C GLY A 243 0.46 -5.61 -32.17
N VAL A 244 -0.19 -6.44 -32.99
CA VAL A 244 0.49 -7.38 -33.90
C VAL A 244 1.27 -6.64 -34.98
N LYS A 245 0.67 -5.64 -35.64
CA LYS A 245 1.33 -4.91 -36.73
C LYS A 245 2.46 -4.05 -36.18
N SER A 246 2.22 -3.36 -35.07
CA SER A 246 3.23 -2.54 -34.40
C SER A 246 4.41 -3.38 -33.90
N TYR A 247 4.13 -4.54 -33.31
CA TYR A 247 5.16 -5.48 -32.87
C TYR A 247 6.01 -6.00 -34.03
N LEU A 248 5.36 -6.46 -35.11
CA LEU A 248 6.06 -6.96 -36.29
C LEU A 248 6.92 -5.85 -36.92
N ALA A 249 6.36 -4.65 -37.09
CA ALA A 249 7.09 -3.55 -37.70
C ALA A 249 8.31 -3.10 -36.87
N ILE A 250 8.21 -3.09 -35.55
CA ILE A 250 9.30 -2.64 -34.67
C ILE A 250 10.33 -3.75 -34.41
N ASN A 251 9.88 -4.96 -34.04
CA ASN A 251 10.77 -6.00 -33.50
C ASN A 251 11.19 -7.05 -34.54
N VAL A 252 10.41 -7.26 -35.62
CA VAL A 252 10.69 -8.30 -36.61
C VAL A 252 11.20 -7.70 -37.91
N MET A 253 10.42 -6.80 -38.51
CA MET A 253 10.74 -6.18 -39.80
C MET A 253 11.69 -4.99 -39.64
N GLN A 254 11.84 -4.44 -38.43
CA GLN A 254 12.64 -3.25 -38.13
C GLN A 254 12.31 -2.05 -39.05
N ALA A 255 11.07 -1.99 -39.54
CA ALA A 255 10.57 -0.92 -40.41
C ALA A 255 10.26 0.36 -39.64
N MET A 256 10.19 0.28 -38.30
CA MET A 256 9.98 1.43 -37.41
C MET A 256 10.91 1.33 -36.20
N ASN A 257 11.46 2.47 -35.78
CA ASN A 257 12.24 2.54 -34.56
C ASN A 257 11.34 2.47 -33.33
N PRO A 258 11.77 1.78 -32.26
CA PRO A 258 11.06 1.84 -30.99
C PRO A 258 11.09 3.29 -30.45
N PRO A 259 9.99 3.78 -29.87
CA PRO A 259 10.00 5.09 -29.23
C PRO A 259 11.01 5.13 -28.07
N GLY A 260 11.73 6.25 -27.98
CA GLY A 260 12.72 6.49 -26.93
C GLY A 260 12.10 6.76 -25.55
N LEU A 261 12.94 7.13 -24.60
CA LEU A 261 12.51 7.56 -23.26
C LEU A 261 11.86 8.95 -23.31
N LEU A 262 10.82 9.18 -22.51
CA LEU A 262 10.18 10.51 -22.41
C LEU A 262 11.09 11.54 -21.73
N LEU A 263 11.79 11.11 -20.68
CA LEU A 263 12.71 11.90 -19.87
C LEU A 263 14.12 11.32 -20.06
N PRO A 264 15.14 12.19 -20.20
CA PRO A 264 16.54 11.77 -20.15
C PRO A 264 16.86 11.01 -18.87
N LEU A 265 17.72 10.00 -18.96
CA LEU A 265 18.15 9.20 -17.80
C LEU A 265 18.72 10.05 -16.66
N ASP A 266 19.40 11.14 -17.02
CA ASP A 266 20.04 12.03 -16.07
C ASP A 266 19.03 12.80 -15.20
N LEU A 267 17.88 13.19 -15.75
CA LEU A 267 16.78 13.76 -14.98
C LEU A 267 16.03 12.67 -14.20
N LEU A 268 15.79 11.52 -14.85
CA LEU A 268 15.04 10.41 -14.26
C LEU A 268 15.65 9.92 -12.95
N LYS A 269 16.99 9.77 -12.87
CA LYS A 269 17.66 9.29 -11.66
C LYS A 269 17.45 10.20 -10.45
N TRP A 270 17.44 11.51 -10.66
CA TRP A 270 17.19 12.49 -9.59
C TRP A 270 15.72 12.51 -9.17
N LEU A 271 14.79 12.38 -10.11
CA LEU A 271 13.36 12.27 -9.79
C LEU A 271 13.06 10.99 -8.99
N VAL A 272 13.66 9.86 -9.38
CA VAL A 272 13.55 8.58 -8.65
C VAL A 272 14.11 8.71 -7.23
N LEU A 273 15.31 9.28 -7.08
CA LEU A 273 15.93 9.47 -5.76
C LEU A 273 15.10 10.42 -4.90
N ALA A 274 14.63 11.54 -5.45
CA ALA A 274 13.80 12.51 -4.75
C ALA A 274 12.48 11.89 -4.27
N ALA A 275 11.79 11.12 -5.13
CA ALA A 275 10.56 10.43 -4.75
C ALA A 275 10.78 9.44 -3.60
N LEU A 276 11.89 8.68 -3.63
CA LEU A 276 12.25 7.76 -2.56
C LEU A 276 12.55 8.51 -1.25
N LEU A 277 13.36 9.57 -1.28
CA LEU A 277 13.70 10.38 -0.11
C LEU A 277 12.46 11.05 0.51
N LEU A 278 11.53 11.54 -0.33
CA LEU A 278 10.24 12.08 0.14
C LEU A 278 9.39 11.01 0.82
N GLY A 279 9.35 9.79 0.28
CA GLY A 279 8.69 8.65 0.91
C GLY A 279 9.26 8.32 2.29
N ILE A 280 10.59 8.31 2.40
CA ILE A 280 11.31 8.07 3.65
C ILE A 280 11.01 9.17 4.68
N ALA A 281 11.06 10.44 4.27
CA ALA A 281 10.73 11.58 5.13
C ALA A 281 9.28 11.50 5.63
N ALA A 282 8.33 11.18 4.74
CA ALA A 282 6.93 10.97 5.11
C ALA A 282 6.76 9.77 6.07
N SER A 283 7.53 8.70 5.91
CA SER A 283 7.56 7.56 6.83
C SER A 283 8.03 7.95 8.23
N PHE A 284 9.05 8.81 8.37
CA PHE A 284 9.44 9.34 9.68
C PHE A 284 8.36 10.23 10.30
N PHE A 285 7.66 11.03 9.48
CA PHE A 285 6.52 11.80 9.96
C PHE A 285 5.36 10.90 10.44
N ALA A 286 5.04 9.84 9.69
CA ALA A 286 4.08 8.81 10.12
C ALA A 286 4.49 8.20 11.46
N LEU A 287 5.76 7.82 11.62
CA LEU A 287 6.25 7.19 12.84
C LEU A 287 6.02 8.08 14.06
N ARG A 288 6.36 9.38 13.95
CA ARG A 288 6.11 10.36 15.01
C ARG A 288 4.62 10.44 15.35
N ARG A 289 3.75 10.54 14.34
CA ARG A 289 2.29 10.62 14.50
C ARG A 289 1.69 9.36 15.12
N CYS A 290 2.14 8.18 14.72
CA CYS A 290 1.72 6.92 15.32
C CYS A 290 2.19 6.81 16.78
N SER A 291 3.39 7.30 17.10
CA SER A 291 3.93 7.24 18.46
C SER A 291 3.10 8.02 19.47
N THR A 292 2.44 9.11 19.05
CA THR A 292 1.58 9.92 19.93
C THR A 292 0.21 9.28 20.16
N GLN A 293 -0.17 8.31 19.33
CA GLN A 293 -1.45 7.60 19.39
C GLN A 293 -1.29 6.16 19.89
N LEU A 294 -0.09 5.80 20.37
CA LEU A 294 0.21 4.48 20.88
C LEU A 294 -0.49 4.26 22.25
N PRO A 295 -1.20 3.14 22.44
CA PRO A 295 -1.81 2.81 23.74
C PRO A 295 -0.80 2.75 24.89
N ALA A 296 -1.22 3.21 26.08
CA ALA A 296 -0.40 3.26 27.30
C ALA A 296 0.35 1.98 27.70
N PRO A 297 -0.17 0.75 27.54
CA PRO A 297 0.57 -0.46 27.93
C PRO A 297 1.77 -0.78 27.02
N LEU A 298 1.94 -0.07 25.90
CA LEU A 298 3.01 -0.31 24.95
C LEU A 298 4.17 0.68 25.14
N SER A 299 5.40 0.19 25.10
CA SER A 299 6.60 1.02 25.24
C SER A 299 6.73 1.97 24.04
N ARG A 300 6.49 3.27 24.26
CA ARG A 300 6.66 4.30 23.21
C ARG A 300 8.11 4.39 22.74
N GLY A 301 9.08 4.29 23.65
CA GLY A 301 10.50 4.26 23.32
C GLY A 301 10.85 3.04 22.48
N GLY A 302 10.36 1.86 22.87
CA GLY A 302 10.50 0.62 22.09
C GLY A 302 9.88 0.71 20.70
N TYR A 303 8.67 1.27 20.60
CA TYR A 303 7.99 1.50 19.33
C TYR A 303 8.78 2.44 18.42
N LEU A 304 9.32 3.54 18.94
CA LEU A 304 10.13 4.47 18.15
C LEU A 304 11.42 3.79 17.66
N ALA A 305 12.13 3.08 18.52
CA ALA A 305 13.35 2.36 18.13
C ALA A 305 13.06 1.28 17.08
N GLY A 306 12.06 0.42 17.31
CA GLY A 306 11.64 -0.59 16.35
C GLY A 306 11.14 0.03 15.04
N GLY A 307 10.33 1.07 15.11
CA GLY A 307 9.81 1.78 13.94
C GLY A 307 10.90 2.46 13.11
N LEU A 308 11.93 3.03 13.74
CA LEU A 308 13.11 3.55 13.03
C LEU A 308 13.81 2.45 12.25
N VAL A 309 14.01 1.27 12.86
CA VAL A 309 14.63 0.12 12.17
C VAL A 309 13.76 -0.39 11.03
N ALA A 310 12.44 -0.48 11.23
CA ALA A 310 11.49 -0.90 10.20
C ALA A 310 11.46 0.04 8.97
N ILE A 311 11.82 1.31 9.14
CA ILE A 311 11.96 2.28 8.04
C ILE A 311 13.37 2.23 7.46
N LEU A 312 14.40 2.36 8.29
CA LEU A 312 15.78 2.54 7.86
C LEU A 312 16.35 1.32 7.14
N LEU A 313 16.07 0.11 7.63
CA LEU A 313 16.63 -1.10 7.04
C LEU A 313 16.12 -1.30 5.58
N PRO A 314 14.80 -1.26 5.29
CA PRO A 314 14.33 -1.29 3.91
C PRO A 314 14.78 -0.07 3.10
N SER A 315 14.78 1.13 3.69
CA SER A 315 15.21 2.35 3.01
C SER A 315 16.65 2.26 2.52
N ALA A 316 17.56 1.71 3.33
CA ALA A 316 18.95 1.50 2.95
C ALA A 316 19.06 0.53 1.76
N LEU A 317 18.30 -0.57 1.77
CA LEU A 317 18.24 -1.52 0.67
C LEU A 317 17.75 -0.84 -0.63
N TYR A 318 16.67 -0.05 -0.56
CA TYR A 318 16.12 0.62 -1.74
C TYR A 318 17.03 1.74 -2.26
N ILE A 319 17.63 2.54 -1.38
CA ILE A 319 18.59 3.59 -1.77
C ILE A 319 19.81 2.94 -2.43
N ALA A 320 20.39 1.91 -1.84
CA ALA A 320 21.54 1.19 -2.40
C ALA A 320 21.20 0.63 -3.79
N THR A 321 20.00 0.07 -3.96
CA THR A 321 19.51 -0.41 -5.25
C THR A 321 19.41 0.71 -6.28
N VAL A 322 18.82 1.87 -5.93
CA VAL A 322 18.71 3.03 -6.84
C VAL A 322 20.09 3.56 -7.23
N ILE A 323 21.00 3.69 -6.27
CA ILE A 323 22.36 4.18 -6.51
C ILE A 323 23.10 3.23 -7.46
N ARG A 324 23.07 1.92 -7.17
CA ARG A 324 23.72 0.92 -8.03
C ARG A 324 23.11 0.86 -9.42
N TRP A 325 21.78 1.03 -9.51
CA TRP A 325 21.06 0.97 -10.78
C TRP A 325 21.25 2.21 -11.66
N LEU A 326 21.18 3.42 -11.11
CA LEU A 326 21.08 4.65 -11.90
C LEU A 326 22.29 5.57 -11.83
N PHE A 327 23.20 5.37 -10.86
CA PHE A 327 24.34 6.28 -10.63
C PHE A 327 25.70 5.63 -10.83
N ILE A 328 25.84 4.33 -10.54
CA ILE A 328 27.12 3.60 -10.59
C ILE A 328 27.26 2.75 -11.86
N ARG A 329 26.23 2.71 -12.72
CA ARG A 329 26.33 2.00 -14.00
C ARG A 329 27.44 2.55 -14.89
#